data_AF-A0AAV3R6A0-F1
#
_entry.id   AF-A0AAV3R6A0-F1
#
_cell.length_a   1.000
_cell.length_b   1.000
_cell.length_c   1.000
_cell.angle_alpha   90.00
_cell.angle_beta   90.00
_cell.angle_gamma   90.00
#
_symmetry.space_group_name_H-M   'P 1'
#
loop_
_entity.id
_entity.type
_entity.pdbx_description
1 polymer ?
#
loop_
_entity_poly.entity_id
_entity_poly.type
_entity_poly.pdbx_seq_one_letter_code
_entity_poly.pdbx_strand_id
1 'polypeptide(L)'
;MSEKPKHHPLVQPLSYILGTWKGQGSGQFPTISSFNYIEELQFSHSPTKPIICYSQKTWKLGSGEPMHAENGFLRVKSDGVVELVVAQSTGLVEVQKGKFDGDEKVIKVESVLVGNAEKVLILFKSMFY
;
A
#
# COMPACT_ATOMS: atom_id res chain seq x y z
N MET A 1 15.90 -24.07 -23.07
CA MET A 1 14.67 -23.99 -22.25
C MET A 1 14.51 -22.53 -21.84
N SER A 2 13.41 -21.86 -22.20
CA SER A 2 13.17 -20.47 -21.77
C SER A 2 12.97 -20.46 -20.25
N GLU A 3 13.75 -19.64 -19.55
CA GLU A 3 13.56 -19.40 -18.12
C GLU A 3 12.16 -18.83 -17.90
N LYS A 4 11.40 -19.39 -16.94
CA LYS A 4 10.06 -18.88 -16.63
C LYS A 4 10.22 -17.51 -15.98
N PRO A 5 9.41 -16.50 -16.36
CA PRO A 5 9.43 -15.21 -15.68
C PRO A 5 9.22 -15.39 -14.18
N LYS A 6 10.12 -14.81 -13.38
CA LYS A 6 10.06 -14.84 -11.90
C LYS A 6 8.81 -14.15 -11.36
N HIS A 7 8.28 -13.18 -12.11
CA HIS A 7 7.10 -12.38 -11.80
C HIS A 7 6.06 -12.49 -12.92
N HIS A 8 4.77 -12.33 -12.57
CA HIS A 8 3.73 -12.16 -13.57
C HIS A 8 4.05 -10.91 -14.45
N PRO A 9 3.81 -10.93 -15.78
CA PRO A 9 4.19 -9.82 -16.67
C PRO A 9 3.63 -8.46 -16.23
N LEU A 10 2.38 -8.40 -15.75
CA LEU A 10 1.78 -7.18 -15.22
C LEU A 10 2.42 -6.70 -13.89
N VAL A 11 3.07 -7.58 -13.13
CA VAL A 11 3.75 -7.22 -11.86
C VAL A 11 5.21 -6.82 -12.11
N GLN A 12 5.80 -7.26 -13.22
CA GLN A 12 7.21 -7.00 -13.53
C GLN A 12 7.60 -5.51 -13.47
N PRO A 13 6.80 -4.54 -13.98
CA PRO A 13 7.11 -3.12 -13.86
C PRO A 13 7.14 -2.61 -12.41
N LEU A 14 6.42 -3.27 -11.50
CA LEU A 14 6.36 -2.99 -10.07
C LEU A 14 7.33 -3.84 -9.25
N SER A 15 8.19 -4.64 -9.88
CA SER A 15 9.08 -5.57 -9.16
C SER A 15 10.01 -4.89 -8.15
N TYR A 16 10.31 -3.61 -8.34
CA TYR A 16 11.17 -2.82 -7.45
C TYR A 16 10.55 -2.56 -6.06
N ILE A 17 9.22 -2.65 -5.89
CA ILE A 17 8.57 -2.48 -4.57
C ILE A 17 8.59 -3.77 -3.74
N LEU A 18 8.90 -4.91 -4.37
CA LEU A 18 8.84 -6.22 -3.72
C LEU A 18 9.91 -6.35 -2.64
N GLY A 19 9.52 -6.83 -1.47
CA GLY A 19 10.41 -6.98 -0.32
C GLY A 19 9.83 -6.39 0.96
N THR A 20 10.72 -6.15 1.91
CA THR A 20 10.39 -5.54 3.20
C THR A 20 11.09 -4.19 3.32
N TRP A 21 10.33 -3.16 3.66
CA TRP A 21 10.80 -1.80 3.83
C TRP A 21 10.59 -1.39 5.28
N LYS A 22 11.55 -0.69 5.88
CA LYS A 22 11.42 -0.11 7.21
C LYS A 22 11.85 1.34 7.18
N GLY A 23 11.11 2.19 7.85
CA GLY A 23 11.36 3.61 7.88
C GLY A 23 10.71 4.30 9.07
N GLN A 24 10.73 5.63 9.04
CA GLN A 24 10.03 6.47 10.00
C GLN A 24 9.12 7.41 9.22
N GLY A 25 7.96 7.72 9.79
CA GLY A 25 7.00 8.66 9.24
C GLY A 25 6.48 9.61 10.30
N SER A 26 5.79 10.65 9.84
CA SER A 26 5.08 11.60 10.69
C SER A 26 3.61 11.69 10.26
N GLY A 27 2.72 11.65 11.24
CA GLY A 27 1.29 11.80 11.06
C GLY A 27 0.83 13.17 11.54
N GLN A 28 -0.04 13.82 10.77
CA GLN A 28 -0.67 15.07 11.14
C GLN A 28 -2.14 15.06 10.67
N PHE A 29 -3.05 15.47 11.53
CA PHE A 29 -4.46 15.63 11.19
C PHE A 29 -5.05 16.80 11.98
N PRO A 30 -6.00 17.59 11.45
CA PRO A 30 -6.40 18.86 12.06
C PRO A 30 -6.84 18.79 13.53
N THR A 31 -7.35 17.64 13.99
CA THR A 31 -7.89 17.45 15.34
C THR A 31 -6.93 16.78 16.32
N ILE A 32 -5.72 16.40 15.90
CA ILE A 32 -4.73 15.72 16.76
C ILE A 32 -3.35 16.34 16.57
N SER A 33 -2.54 16.33 17.64
CA SER A 33 -1.14 16.76 17.57
C SER A 33 -0.35 15.89 16.59
N SER A 34 0.64 16.48 15.95
CA SER A 34 1.57 15.72 15.11
C SER A 34 2.28 14.64 15.94
N PHE A 35 2.52 13.48 15.31
CA PHE A 35 3.18 12.35 15.95
C PHE A 35 4.15 11.68 14.98
N ASN A 36 5.20 11.05 15.51
CA ASN A 36 6.17 10.28 14.73
C ASN A 36 6.00 8.78 15.00
N TYR A 37 6.26 7.96 13.99
CA TYR A 37 6.13 6.51 14.07
C TYR A 37 7.23 5.81 13.28
N ILE A 38 7.52 4.57 13.69
CA ILE A 38 8.27 3.61 12.87
C ILE A 38 7.26 2.88 11.99
N GLU A 39 7.62 2.63 10.74
CA GLU A 39 6.79 1.91 9.77
C GLU A 39 7.55 0.74 9.18
N GLU A 40 6.85 -0.38 9.00
CA GLU A 40 7.30 -1.52 8.21
C GLU A 40 6.25 -1.81 7.13
N LEU A 41 6.71 -1.94 5.89
CA LEU A 41 5.90 -2.35 4.74
C LEU A 41 6.43 -3.68 4.21
N GLN A 42 5.52 -4.56 3.82
CA GLN A 42 5.86 -5.81 3.15
C GLN A 42 5.05 -5.95 1.86
N PHE A 43 5.76 -6.19 0.76
CA PHE A 43 5.21 -6.48 -0.55
C PHE A 43 5.68 -7.84 -1.01
N SER A 44 4.75 -8.75 -1.20
CA SER A 44 5.02 -10.09 -1.75
C SER A 44 4.08 -10.36 -2.91
N HIS A 45 4.47 -11.19 -3.87
CA HIS A 45 3.63 -11.42 -5.05
C HIS A 45 3.40 -12.92 -5.29
N SER A 46 2.32 -13.21 -6.01
CA SER A 46 2.10 -14.50 -6.62
C SER A 46 2.85 -14.57 -7.96
N PRO A 47 3.58 -15.64 -8.30
CA PRO A 47 4.21 -15.76 -9.61
C PRO A 47 3.20 -15.85 -10.77
N THR A 48 1.97 -16.31 -10.49
CA THR A 48 0.98 -16.65 -11.51
C THR A 48 -0.19 -15.67 -11.59
N LYS A 49 -0.29 -14.71 -10.66
CA LYS A 49 -1.40 -13.76 -10.60
C LYS A 49 -0.88 -12.32 -10.64
N PRO A 50 -1.60 -11.38 -11.26
CA PRO A 50 -1.23 -9.96 -11.28
C PRO A 50 -1.59 -9.27 -9.95
N ILE A 51 -1.11 -9.83 -8.84
CA ILE A 51 -1.46 -9.41 -7.48
C ILE A 51 -0.21 -9.34 -6.61
N ILE A 52 -0.08 -8.25 -5.87
CA ILE A 52 0.91 -8.05 -4.81
C ILE A 52 0.17 -7.99 -3.47
N CYS A 53 0.49 -8.90 -2.56
CA CYS A 53 0.07 -8.83 -1.16
C CYS A 53 0.80 -7.67 -0.49
N TYR A 54 0.04 -6.83 0.21
CA TYR A 54 0.50 -5.64 0.89
C TYR A 54 0.22 -5.77 2.39
N SER A 55 1.21 -5.44 3.21
CA SER A 55 1.09 -5.36 4.66
C SER A 55 1.84 -4.13 5.18
N GLN A 56 1.23 -3.44 6.13
CA GLN A 56 1.79 -2.28 6.79
C GLN A 56 1.55 -2.40 8.29
N LYS A 57 2.60 -2.12 9.07
CA LYS A 57 2.52 -2.01 10.53
C LYS A 57 3.27 -0.76 10.97
N THR A 58 2.71 -0.07 11.95
CA THR A 58 3.36 1.08 12.59
C THR A 58 3.55 0.84 14.08
N TRP A 59 4.58 1.48 14.63
CA TRP A 59 4.87 1.50 16.05
C TRP A 59 5.22 2.91 16.51
N LYS A 60 4.85 3.24 17.74
CA LYS A 60 5.17 4.52 18.35
C LYS A 60 6.67 4.65 18.57
N LEU A 61 7.25 5.75 18.10
CA LEU A 61 8.68 6.02 18.24
C LEU A 61 9.08 6.03 19.73
N GLY A 62 10.21 5.40 20.06
CA GLY A 62 10.74 5.28 21.43
C GLY A 62 10.15 4.13 22.24
N SER A 63 8.82 4.03 22.35
CA SER A 63 8.16 2.98 23.16
C SER A 63 7.99 1.63 22.46
N GLY A 64 7.90 1.63 21.11
CA GLY A 64 7.64 0.41 20.34
C GLY A 64 6.21 -0.13 20.47
N GLU A 65 5.29 0.61 21.09
CA GLU A 65 3.87 0.23 21.16
C GLU A 65 3.27 0.13 19.74
N PRO A 66 2.60 -0.97 19.38
CA PRO A 66 1.91 -1.08 18.10
C PRO A 66 0.84 0.02 17.93
N MET A 67 0.77 0.59 16.74
CA MET A 67 -0.20 1.64 16.37
C MET A 67 -1.13 1.12 15.24
N HIS A 68 -1.22 1.84 14.12
CA HIS A 68 -2.01 1.45 12.95
C HIS A 68 -1.38 0.24 12.24
N ALA A 69 -2.23 -0.63 11.71
CA ALA A 69 -1.82 -1.66 10.76
C ALA A 69 -2.88 -1.81 9.67
N GLU A 70 -2.44 -2.09 8.45
CA GLU A 70 -3.32 -2.43 7.35
C GLU A 70 -2.75 -3.55 6.50
N ASN A 71 -3.64 -4.32 5.89
CA ASN A 71 -3.28 -5.44 5.03
C ASN A 71 -4.23 -5.53 3.85
N GLY A 72 -3.73 -5.99 2.72
CA GLY A 72 -4.52 -6.01 1.52
C GLY A 72 -3.82 -6.52 0.27
N PHE A 73 -4.37 -6.15 -0.88
CA PHE A 73 -3.88 -6.57 -2.18
C PHE A 73 -3.83 -5.40 -3.15
N LEU A 74 -2.67 -5.20 -3.77
CA LEU A 74 -2.50 -4.34 -4.94
C LEU A 74 -2.68 -5.21 -6.20
N ARG A 75 -3.71 -4.90 -6.98
CA ARG A 75 -4.07 -5.60 -8.22
C ARG A 75 -3.64 -4.76 -9.41
N VAL A 76 -2.91 -5.36 -10.34
CA VAL A 76 -2.46 -4.67 -11.56
C VAL A 76 -3.30 -5.12 -12.74
N LYS A 77 -3.86 -4.16 -13.48
CA LYS A 77 -4.66 -4.41 -14.68
C LYS A 77 -3.85 -4.21 -15.95
N SER A 78 -4.33 -4.79 -17.05
CA SER A 78 -3.67 -4.74 -18.37
C SER A 78 -3.69 -3.35 -19.01
N ASP A 79 -4.57 -2.46 -18.56
CA ASP A 79 -4.70 -1.07 -19.00
C ASP A 79 -3.84 -0.08 -18.18
N GLY A 80 -2.95 -0.59 -17.32
CA GLY A 80 -2.10 0.22 -16.44
C GLY A 80 -2.80 0.77 -15.20
N VAL A 81 -4.08 0.42 -15.00
CA VAL A 81 -4.81 0.74 -13.77
C VAL A 81 -4.35 -0.17 -12.64
N VAL A 82 -4.22 0.40 -11.45
CA VAL A 82 -4.00 -0.34 -10.22
C VAL A 82 -5.19 -0.19 -9.28
N GLU A 83 -5.49 -1.25 -8.54
CA GLU A 83 -6.51 -1.24 -7.50
C GLU A 83 -5.89 -1.72 -6.18
N LEU A 84 -5.94 -0.90 -5.15
CA LEU A 84 -5.50 -1.28 -3.81
C LEU A 84 -6.73 -1.53 -2.94
N VAL A 85 -6.88 -2.76 -2.46
CA VAL A 85 -7.95 -3.14 -1.52
C VAL A 85 -7.34 -3.46 -0.18
N VAL A 86 -7.75 -2.76 0.89
CA VAL A 86 -7.14 -2.89 2.22
C VAL A 86 -8.19 -2.98 3.32
N ALA A 87 -7.82 -3.68 4.39
CA ALA A 87 -8.49 -3.64 5.67
C ALA A 87 -7.53 -3.06 6.72
N GLN A 88 -8.04 -2.18 7.57
CA GLN A 88 -7.30 -1.49 8.62
C GLN A 88 -7.64 -2.05 10.01
N SER A 89 -6.68 -2.00 10.93
CA SER A 89 -6.86 -2.43 12.33
C SER A 89 -7.91 -1.62 13.09
N THR A 90 -8.25 -0.43 12.58
CA THR A 90 -9.32 0.46 13.05
C THR A 90 -10.73 -0.02 12.68
N GLY A 91 -10.85 -1.08 11.86
CA GLY A 91 -12.13 -1.63 11.40
C GLY A 91 -12.63 -1.03 10.09
N LEU A 92 -11.83 -0.22 9.40
CA LEU A 92 -12.15 0.33 8.08
C LEU A 92 -11.71 -0.62 6.96
N VAL A 93 -12.41 -0.54 5.83
CA VAL A 93 -12.00 -1.18 4.57
C VAL A 93 -12.00 -0.15 3.45
N GLU A 94 -11.05 -0.25 2.53
CA GLU A 94 -10.94 0.69 1.41
C GLU A 94 -10.75 -0.03 0.09
N VAL A 95 -11.34 0.55 -0.96
CA VAL A 95 -11.00 0.27 -2.35
C VAL A 95 -10.48 1.56 -2.95
N GLN A 96 -9.23 1.54 -3.40
CA GLN A 96 -8.57 2.66 -4.04
C GLN A 96 -8.24 2.29 -5.48
N LYS A 97 -8.35 3.25 -6.40
CA LYS A 97 -8.01 3.08 -7.82
C LYS A 97 -7.05 4.16 -8.26
N GLY A 98 -6.20 3.84 -9.22
CA GLY A 98 -5.33 4.82 -9.83
C GLY A 98 -4.39 4.22 -10.83
N LYS A 99 -3.19 4.78 -10.92
CA LYS A 99 -2.18 4.41 -11.92
C LYS A 99 -0.81 4.31 -11.30
N PHE A 100 0.02 3.49 -11.93
CA PHE A 100 1.44 3.42 -11.68
C PHE A 100 2.20 4.13 -12.81
N ASP A 101 3.16 4.97 -12.45
CA ASP A 101 4.12 5.59 -13.36
C ASP A 101 5.47 4.86 -13.29
N GLY A 102 5.83 4.20 -14.38
CA GLY A 102 7.06 3.40 -14.51
C GLY A 102 8.34 4.22 -14.42
N ASP A 103 8.32 5.44 -14.94
CA ASP A 103 9.49 6.29 -15.05
C ASP A 103 9.75 7.01 -13.72
N GLU A 104 8.69 7.52 -13.09
CA GLU A 104 8.78 8.17 -11.77
C GLU A 104 8.83 7.18 -10.60
N LYS A 105 8.54 5.89 -10.85
CA LYS A 105 8.36 4.85 -9.82
C LYS A 105 7.28 5.16 -8.79
N VAL A 106 6.26 5.94 -9.18
CA VAL A 106 5.20 6.39 -8.27
C VAL A 106 3.91 5.62 -8.53
N ILE A 107 3.28 5.18 -7.44
CA ILE A 107 1.90 4.68 -7.46
C ILE A 107 1.00 5.76 -6.87
N LYS A 108 0.04 6.25 -7.66
CA LYS A 108 -0.96 7.24 -7.24
C LYS A 108 -2.32 6.56 -7.23
N VAL A 109 -2.99 6.56 -6.08
CA VAL A 109 -4.34 6.00 -5.92
C VAL A 109 -5.24 6.93 -5.12
N GLU A 110 -6.52 6.85 -5.44
CA GLU A 110 -7.60 7.58 -4.78
C GLU A 110 -8.69 6.60 -4.33
N SER A 111 -9.25 6.85 -3.15
CA SER A 111 -10.36 6.06 -2.61
C SER A 111 -11.62 6.21 -3.45
N VAL A 112 -12.15 5.07 -3.92
CA VAL A 112 -13.46 5.01 -4.58
C VAL A 112 -14.54 4.40 -3.67
N LEU A 113 -14.13 3.74 -2.60
CA LEU A 113 -14.99 3.22 -1.54
C LEU A 113 -14.23 3.22 -0.22
N VAL A 114 -14.87 3.72 0.83
CA VAL A 114 -14.46 3.56 2.22
C VAL A 114 -15.63 2.95 2.98
N GLY A 115 -15.43 1.76 3.52
CA GLY A 115 -16.44 1.02 4.29
C GLY A 115 -16.22 1.17 5.79
N ASN A 116 -17.32 1.18 6.54
CA ASN A 116 -17.34 1.26 8.00
C ASN A 116 -16.71 2.54 8.60
N ALA A 117 -16.62 3.61 7.80
CA ALA A 117 -16.20 4.92 8.30
C ALA A 117 -17.39 5.69 8.89
N GLU A 118 -17.19 6.34 10.04
CA GLU A 118 -18.20 7.22 10.66
C GLU A 118 -18.49 8.49 9.84
N LYS A 119 -17.58 8.86 8.92
CA LYS A 119 -17.68 10.03 8.04
C LYS A 119 -17.17 9.68 6.64
N VAL A 120 -17.68 10.38 5.63
CA VAL A 120 -17.15 10.28 4.26
C VAL A 120 -15.70 10.79 4.25
N LEU A 121 -14.79 9.94 3.79
CA LEU A 121 -13.37 10.23 3.68
C LEU A 121 -12.91 9.90 2.27
N ILE A 122 -12.14 10.79 1.66
CA ILE A 122 -11.35 10.50 0.46
C ILE A 122 -9.91 10.47 0.92
N LEU A 123 -9.24 9.33 0.75
CA LEU A 123 -7.84 9.16 1.08
C LEU A 123 -7.04 9.07 -0.21
N PHE A 124 -5.96 9.85 -0.25
CA PHE A 124 -4.96 9.86 -1.31
C PHE A 124 -3.70 9.19 -0.78
N LYS A 125 -3.17 8.24 -1.55
CA LYS A 125 -1.89 7.60 -1.23
C LYS A 125 -0.94 7.75 -2.41
N SER A 126 0.23 8.30 -2.10
CA SER A 126 1.39 8.36 -2.99
C SER A 126 2.50 7.57 -2.34
N MET A 127 3.00 6.55 -3.02
CA MET A 127 4.13 5.75 -2.55
C MET A 127 5.36 6.05 -3.42
N PHE A 128 6.44 6.49 -2.77
CA PHE A 128 7.73 6.76 -3.38
C PHE A 128 8.72 5.68 -2.93
N TYR A 129 9.56 5.20 -3.85
CA TYR A 129 10.53 4.12 -3.60
C TYR A 129 11.87 4.44 -4.26
#